data_AF-A0A1G0DPH1-F1
#
_entry.id   AF-A0A1G0DPH1-F1
#
_cell.length_a   1.000
_cell.length_b   1.000
_cell.length_c   1.000
_cell.angle_alpha   90.00
_cell.angle_beta   90.00
_cell.angle_gamma   90.00
#
_symmetry.space_group_name_H-M   'P 1'
#
loop_
_entity.id
_entity.type
_entity.pdbx_description
1 polymer ?
#
loop_
_entity_poly.entity_id
_entity_poly.type
_entity_poly.pdbx_seq_one_letter_code
_entity_poly.pdbx_strand_id
1 'polypeptide(L)'
;EPPDRKNYARVIQSLIGEYAKGTEIDDVNLLSFALAEHLRFDDPAGLLAQCKQYDKGDAAKAVAMVSCADAEASKALATVFANNPELVRKAVITAFLFKNTKRWADVDNEALQEEEESDMDDGEDDERGVPSQDVIDLFDTREDGND
;
A
#
# COMPACT_ATOMS: atom_id res chain seq x y z
N GLU A 1 3.71 -25.84 11.09
CA GLU A 1 3.40 -26.36 9.74
C GLU A 1 2.94 -25.22 8.85
N PRO A 2 3.42 -25.11 7.60
CA PRO A 2 2.82 -24.19 6.64
C PRO A 2 1.35 -24.58 6.40
N PRO A 3 0.46 -23.61 6.15
CA PRO A 3 -0.96 -23.87 5.98
C PRO A 3 -1.22 -24.85 4.83
N ASP A 4 -2.20 -25.73 5.03
CA ASP A 4 -2.60 -26.76 4.07
C ASP A 4 -3.11 -26.10 2.78
N ARG A 5 -2.28 -26.12 1.73
CA ARG A 5 -2.52 -25.39 0.46
C ARG A 5 -3.86 -25.75 -0.19
N LYS A 6 -4.35 -26.98 0.02
CA LYS A 6 -5.66 -27.42 -0.49
C LYS A 6 -6.83 -26.75 0.21
N ASN A 7 -6.70 -26.54 1.52
CA ASN A 7 -7.73 -25.84 2.28
C ASN A 7 -7.74 -24.35 1.92
N TYR A 8 -6.56 -23.77 1.74
CA TYR A 8 -6.38 -22.38 1.31
C TYR A 8 -7.03 -22.08 -0.05
N ALA A 9 -6.76 -22.91 -1.07
CA ALA A 9 -7.35 -22.74 -2.40
C ALA A 9 -8.90 -22.83 -2.37
N ARG A 10 -9.45 -23.72 -1.54
CA ARG A 10 -10.90 -23.84 -1.36
C ARG A 10 -11.51 -22.59 -0.73
N VAL A 11 -10.84 -22.01 0.25
CA VAL A 11 -11.29 -20.77 0.92
C VAL A 11 -11.27 -19.60 -0.07
N ILE A 12 -10.20 -19.46 -0.86
CA ILE A 12 -10.11 -18.43 -1.92
C ILE A 12 -11.26 -18.59 -2.92
N GLN A 13 -11.50 -19.81 -3.40
CA GLN A 13 -12.55 -20.05 -4.38
C GLN A 13 -13.94 -19.70 -3.84
N SER A 14 -14.23 -20.06 -2.58
CA SER A 14 -15.47 -19.66 -1.92
C SER A 14 -15.60 -18.14 -1.78
N LEU A 15 -14.52 -17.45 -1.38
CA LEU A 15 -14.49 -15.99 -1.26
C LEU A 15 -14.76 -15.32 -2.61
N ILE A 16 -14.08 -15.74 -3.68
CA ILE A 16 -14.31 -15.24 -5.04
C ILE A 16 -15.78 -15.44 -5.45
N GLY A 17 -16.35 -16.61 -5.16
CA GLY A 17 -17.75 -16.91 -5.45
C GLY A 17 -18.73 -16.00 -4.70
N GLU A 18 -18.43 -15.64 -3.45
CA GLU A 18 -19.24 -14.69 -2.68
C GLU A 18 -19.15 -13.26 -3.24
N TYR A 19 -17.94 -12.79 -3.54
CA TYR A 19 -17.75 -11.50 -4.20
C TYR A 19 -18.44 -11.45 -5.59
N ALA A 20 -18.38 -12.54 -6.35
CA ALA A 20 -19.04 -12.63 -7.66
C ALA A 20 -20.57 -12.61 -7.59
N LYS A 21 -21.16 -13.03 -6.47
CA LYS A 21 -22.60 -12.90 -6.17
C LYS A 21 -22.98 -11.51 -5.67
N GLY A 22 -22.01 -10.68 -5.30
CA GLY A 22 -22.22 -9.35 -4.73
C GLY A 22 -22.45 -9.35 -3.23
N THR A 23 -21.95 -10.37 -2.52
CA THR A 23 -21.93 -10.34 -1.04
C THR A 23 -21.13 -9.11 -0.59
N GLU A 24 -21.72 -8.30 0.29
CA GLU A 24 -21.09 -7.09 0.84
C GLU A 24 -20.01 -7.47 1.86
N ILE A 25 -18.80 -7.75 1.36
CA ILE A 25 -17.61 -7.98 2.17
C ILE A 25 -16.70 -6.78 2.00
N ASP A 26 -16.79 -5.83 2.92
CA ASP A 26 -16.03 -4.56 2.87
C ASP A 26 -14.64 -4.67 3.49
N ASP A 27 -13.90 -5.74 3.17
CA ASP A 27 -12.55 -5.96 3.67
C ASP A 27 -11.52 -6.01 2.54
N VAL A 28 -10.68 -4.97 2.50
CA VAL A 28 -9.60 -4.80 1.52
C VAL A 28 -8.61 -5.96 1.57
N ASN A 29 -8.27 -6.44 2.78
CA ASN A 29 -7.30 -7.52 2.93
C ASN A 29 -7.88 -8.81 2.36
N LEU A 30 -9.10 -9.18 2.75
CA LEU A 30 -9.78 -10.37 2.24
C LEU A 30 -9.92 -10.34 0.72
N LEU A 31 -10.31 -9.21 0.14
CA LEU A 31 -10.40 -9.08 -1.32
C LEU A 31 -9.01 -9.17 -1.98
N SER A 32 -8.00 -8.51 -1.42
CA SER A 32 -6.64 -8.55 -1.95
C SER A 32 -6.06 -9.97 -1.93
N PHE A 33 -6.31 -10.75 -0.86
CA PHE A 33 -5.89 -12.13 -0.76
C PHE A 33 -6.62 -13.04 -1.74
N ALA A 34 -7.94 -12.88 -1.87
CA ALA A 34 -8.74 -13.65 -2.81
C ALA A 34 -8.30 -13.41 -4.25
N LEU A 35 -7.96 -12.16 -4.59
CA LEU A 35 -7.56 -11.79 -5.94
C LEU A 35 -6.07 -11.97 -6.22
N ALA A 36 -5.20 -11.98 -5.21
CA ALA A 36 -3.76 -11.97 -5.38
C ALA A 36 -3.31 -13.06 -6.35
N GLU A 37 -3.74 -14.31 -6.18
CA GLU A 37 -3.29 -15.41 -7.05
C GLU A 37 -3.87 -15.34 -8.48
N HIS A 38 -4.97 -14.63 -8.68
CA HIS A 38 -5.68 -14.54 -9.96
C HIS A 38 -5.37 -13.26 -10.75
N LEU A 39 -4.82 -12.23 -10.08
CA LEU A 39 -4.40 -10.98 -10.69
C LEU A 39 -3.04 -11.11 -11.37
N ARG A 40 -3.01 -10.65 -12.62
CA ARG A 40 -1.83 -10.38 -13.42
C ARG A 40 -1.67 -8.86 -13.54
N PHE A 41 -0.47 -8.39 -13.27
CA PHE A 41 -0.13 -6.98 -13.32
C PHE A 41 0.50 -6.68 -14.68
N ASP A 42 -0.27 -6.04 -15.56
CA ASP A 42 0.18 -5.74 -16.93
C ASP A 42 0.94 -4.41 -17.01
N ASP A 43 0.66 -3.48 -16.09
CA ASP A 43 1.40 -2.22 -15.93
C ASP A 43 1.90 -2.02 -14.48
N PRO A 44 3.01 -2.68 -14.09
CA PRO A 44 3.55 -2.56 -12.75
C PRO A 44 4.10 -1.15 -12.44
N ALA A 45 4.56 -0.41 -13.45
CA ALA A 45 5.08 0.96 -13.26
C ALA A 45 3.93 1.95 -13.01
N GLY A 46 2.81 1.80 -13.75
CA GLY A 46 1.58 2.55 -13.49
C GLY A 46 1.00 2.27 -12.10
N LEU A 47 0.99 1.00 -11.68
CA LEU A 47 0.53 0.62 -10.33
C LEU A 47 1.43 1.20 -9.23
N LEU A 48 2.75 1.22 -9.44
CA LEU A 48 3.69 1.87 -8.53
C LEU A 48 3.40 3.37 -8.37
N ALA A 49 3.09 4.07 -9.46
CA ALA A 49 2.67 5.46 -9.40
C ALA A 49 1.34 5.65 -8.66
N GLN A 50 0.39 4.71 -8.82
CA GLN A 50 -0.86 4.69 -8.04
C GLN A 50 -0.61 4.43 -6.54
N CYS A 51 0.41 3.64 -6.16
CA CYS A 51 0.81 3.45 -4.76
C CYS A 51 1.23 4.78 -4.11
N LYS A 52 1.99 5.63 -4.82
CA LYS A 52 2.41 6.94 -4.32
C LYS A 52 1.23 7.90 -4.08
N GLN A 53 0.09 7.64 -4.72
CA GLN A 53 -1.14 8.42 -4.61
C GLN A 53 -2.24 7.64 -3.90
N TYR A 54 -1.90 6.90 -2.84
CA TYR A 54 -2.83 5.99 -2.17
C TYR A 54 -4.13 6.68 -1.71
N ASP A 55 -4.11 7.96 -1.35
CA ASP A 55 -5.29 8.73 -0.90
C ASP A 55 -6.11 9.40 -2.01
N LYS A 56 -5.57 9.52 -3.24
CA LYS A 56 -6.21 10.26 -4.36
C LYS A 56 -6.15 9.53 -5.71
N GLY A 57 -5.96 8.22 -5.68
CA GLY A 57 -5.85 7.39 -6.88
C GLY A 57 -7.16 7.28 -7.66
N ASP A 58 -7.06 6.80 -8.89
CA ASP A 58 -8.22 6.55 -9.75
C ASP A 58 -8.46 5.04 -9.82
N ALA A 59 -9.58 4.60 -9.26
CA ALA A 59 -9.94 3.18 -9.20
C ALA A 59 -10.07 2.56 -10.59
N ALA A 60 -10.59 3.29 -11.57
CA ALA A 60 -10.73 2.80 -12.94
C ALA A 60 -9.36 2.58 -13.58
N LYS A 61 -8.39 3.49 -13.32
CA LYS A 61 -7.01 3.31 -13.77
C LYS A 61 -6.35 2.11 -13.12
N ALA A 62 -6.50 1.92 -11.81
CA ALA A 62 -5.90 0.79 -11.11
C ALA A 62 -6.44 -0.56 -11.62
N VAL A 63 -7.74 -0.65 -11.91
CA VAL A 63 -8.35 -1.85 -12.50
C VAL A 63 -7.91 -2.04 -13.95
N ALA A 64 -7.72 -0.98 -14.73
CA ALA A 64 -7.24 -1.08 -16.11
C ALA A 64 -5.78 -1.57 -16.21
N MET A 65 -4.98 -1.42 -15.15
CA MET A 65 -3.59 -1.86 -15.09
C MET A 65 -3.43 -3.35 -14.70
N VAL A 66 -4.54 -4.04 -14.43
CA VAL A 66 -4.56 -5.44 -14.05
C VAL A 66 -5.51 -6.27 -14.91
N SER A 67 -5.13 -7.52 -15.15
CA SER A 67 -6.02 -8.53 -15.74
C SER A 67 -6.23 -9.70 -14.78
N CYS A 68 -7.43 -10.27 -14.81
CA CYS A 68 -7.72 -11.52 -14.10
C CYS A 68 -7.68 -12.67 -15.10
N ALA A 69 -6.86 -13.69 -14.81
CA ALA A 69 -6.81 -14.91 -15.63
C ALA A 69 -8.05 -15.80 -15.43
N ASP A 70 -8.73 -15.66 -14.30
CA ASP A 70 -9.91 -16.42 -13.93
C ASP A 70 -11.20 -15.62 -14.17
N ALA A 71 -12.19 -16.26 -14.81
CA ALA A 71 -13.45 -15.62 -15.18
C ALA A 71 -14.33 -15.28 -13.97
N GLU A 72 -14.28 -16.09 -12.92
CA GLU A 72 -15.05 -15.85 -11.69
C GLU A 72 -14.40 -14.74 -10.86
N ALA A 73 -13.07 -14.72 -10.77
CA ALA A 73 -12.31 -13.62 -10.17
C ALA A 73 -12.51 -12.29 -10.92
N SER A 74 -12.56 -12.32 -12.26
CA SER A 74 -12.87 -11.14 -13.07
C SER A 74 -14.29 -10.63 -12.80
N LYS A 75 -15.26 -11.54 -12.69
CA LYS A 75 -16.63 -11.18 -12.33
C LYS A 75 -16.71 -10.60 -10.92
N ALA A 76 -16.05 -11.22 -9.94
CA ALA A 76 -15.96 -10.71 -8.56
C ALA A 76 -15.39 -9.29 -8.53
N LEU A 77 -14.27 -9.07 -9.21
CA LEU A 77 -13.65 -7.74 -9.33
C LEU A 77 -14.63 -6.71 -9.91
N ALA A 78 -15.34 -7.04 -10.99
CA ALA A 78 -16.30 -6.13 -11.63
C ALA A 78 -17.51 -5.84 -10.72
N THR A 79 -18.04 -6.85 -10.03
CA THR A 79 -19.16 -6.70 -9.09
C THR A 79 -18.77 -5.79 -7.93
N VAL A 80 -17.61 -6.03 -7.31
CA VAL A 80 -17.14 -5.21 -6.19
C VAL A 80 -16.79 -3.80 -6.68
N PHE A 81 -16.24 -3.64 -7.89
CA PHE A 81 -15.92 -2.33 -8.45
C PHE A 81 -17.17 -1.49 -8.68
N ALA A 82 -18.28 -2.11 -9.10
CA ALA A 82 -19.56 -1.43 -9.28
C ALA A 82 -20.14 -0.92 -7.95
N ASN A 83 -19.90 -1.65 -6.84
CA ASN A 83 -20.42 -1.31 -5.52
C ASN A 83 -19.50 -0.34 -4.76
N ASN A 84 -18.21 -0.65 -4.71
CA ASN A 84 -17.19 0.07 -3.95
C ASN A 84 -15.86 0.11 -4.74
N PRO A 85 -15.70 1.07 -5.67
CA PRO A 85 -14.51 1.16 -6.51
C PRO A 85 -13.23 1.45 -5.71
N GLU A 86 -13.34 2.19 -4.61
CA GLU A 86 -12.20 2.49 -3.72
C GLU A 86 -11.67 1.23 -3.03
N LEU A 87 -12.56 0.34 -2.59
CA LEU A 87 -12.17 -0.93 -1.99
C LEU A 87 -11.42 -1.81 -2.99
N VAL A 88 -11.88 -1.87 -4.25
CA VAL A 88 -11.17 -2.58 -5.32
C VAL A 88 -9.80 -1.98 -5.58
N ARG A 89 -9.71 -0.65 -5.69
CA ARG A 89 -8.44 0.04 -5.90
C ARG A 89 -7.43 -0.32 -4.81
N LYS A 90 -7.84 -0.21 -3.54
CA LYS A 90 -6.99 -0.57 -2.41
C LYS A 90 -6.59 -2.03 -2.43
N ALA A 91 -7.52 -2.94 -2.75
CA ALA A 91 -7.23 -4.37 -2.81
C ALA A 91 -6.25 -4.73 -3.93
N VAL A 92 -6.38 -4.12 -5.10
CA VAL A 92 -5.44 -4.29 -6.23
C VAL A 92 -4.05 -3.79 -5.86
N ILE A 93 -3.95 -2.61 -5.23
CA ILE A 93 -2.68 -2.06 -4.76
C ILE A 93 -2.06 -2.96 -3.68
N THR A 94 -2.84 -3.40 -2.69
CA THR A 94 -2.37 -4.31 -1.63
C THR A 94 -1.88 -5.64 -2.21
N ALA A 95 -2.61 -6.23 -3.16
CA ALA A 95 -2.19 -7.45 -3.85
C ALA A 95 -0.89 -7.25 -4.64
N PHE A 96 -0.72 -6.08 -5.28
CA PHE A 96 0.50 -5.70 -5.99
C PHE A 96 1.69 -5.58 -5.04
N LEU A 97 1.53 -4.88 -3.93
CA LEU A 97 2.55 -4.73 -2.88
C LEU A 97 2.96 -6.10 -2.33
N PHE A 98 1.97 -6.95 -1.99
CA PHE A 98 2.21 -8.29 -1.47
C PHE A 98 3.06 -9.16 -2.41
N LYS A 99 2.73 -9.19 -3.71
CA LYS A 99 3.51 -9.97 -4.70
C LYS A 99 4.90 -9.42 -4.97
N ASN A 100 5.11 -8.11 -4.81
CA ASN A 100 6.37 -7.47 -5.16
C ASN A 100 7.26 -7.17 -3.95
N THR A 101 6.90 -7.58 -2.74
CA THR A 101 7.63 -7.32 -1.47
C THR A 101 9.16 -7.37 -1.54
N LYS A 102 9.75 -8.33 -2.27
CA LYS A 102 11.22 -8.39 -2.45
C LYS A 102 11.81 -7.23 -3.26
N ARG A 103 11.10 -6.76 -4.29
CA ARG A 103 11.51 -5.60 -5.11
C ARG A 103 11.56 -4.31 -4.31
N TRP A 104 10.72 -4.18 -3.29
CA TRP A 104 10.68 -2.99 -2.44
C TRP A 104 11.78 -2.98 -1.39
N ALA A 105 12.20 -4.14 -0.88
CA ALA A 105 13.33 -4.21 0.04
C ALA A 105 14.63 -3.70 -0.61
N ASP A 106 14.80 -3.92 -1.91
CA ASP A 106 15.94 -3.39 -2.67
C ASP A 106 15.77 -1.88 -2.99
N VAL A 107 14.55 -1.44 -3.32
CA VAL A 107 14.25 -0.02 -3.62
C VAL A 107 14.24 0.87 -2.38
N ASP A 108 13.85 0.38 -1.19
CA ASP A 108 14.00 1.14 0.07
C ASP A 108 15.47 1.46 0.34
N ASN A 109 16.38 0.55 0.00
CA ASN A 109 17.81 0.77 0.20
C ASN A 109 18.39 1.80 -0.78
N GLU A 110 17.84 1.91 -1.98
CA GLU A 110 18.23 2.92 -2.99
C GLU A 110 17.55 4.28 -2.73
N ALA A 111 16.28 4.29 -2.33
CA ALA A 111 15.55 5.52 -2.01
C ALA A 111 16.04 6.19 -0.72
N LEU A 112 16.41 5.40 0.30
CA LEU A 112 17.10 5.92 1.49
C LEU A 112 18.48 6.50 1.14
N GLN A 113 19.20 5.95 0.16
CA GLN A 113 20.47 6.49 -0.30
C GLN A 113 20.31 7.78 -1.11
N GLU A 114 19.29 7.88 -1.97
CA GLU A 114 18.99 9.13 -2.69
C GLU A 114 18.53 10.26 -1.75
N GLU A 115 17.77 9.96 -0.69
CA GLU A 115 17.40 10.93 0.34
C GLU A 115 18.59 11.34 1.23
N GLU A 116 19.57 10.47 1.48
CA GLU A 116 20.82 10.84 2.16
C GLU A 116 21.82 11.60 1.26
N GLU A 117 21.87 11.32 -0.05
CA GLU A 117 22.76 12.04 -0.99
C GLU A 117 22.24 13.44 -1.35
N SER A 118 20.93 13.67 -1.28
CA SER A 118 20.33 14.98 -1.57
C SER A 118 20.35 15.96 -0.38
N ASP A 119 20.83 15.53 0.79
CA ASP A 119 21.07 16.38 1.98
C ASP A 119 22.57 16.73 2.16
N MET A 120 23.40 16.52 1.13
CA MET A 120 24.83 16.89 1.11
C MET A 120 25.18 17.96 0.05
N ASP A 121 24.30 18.95 -0.16
CA ASP A 121 24.66 20.23 -0.78
C ASP A 121 24.36 21.37 0.21
N ASP A 122 25.33 21.66 1.09
CA ASP A 122 25.47 22.99 1.67
C ASP A 122 26.93 23.42 1.51
N GLY A 123 27.22 23.88 0.29
CA GLY A 123 28.38 24.72 0.04
C GLY A 123 28.25 26.00 0.88
N GLU A 124 29.30 26.28 1.64
CA GLU A 124 29.40 27.39 2.60
C GLU A 124 28.94 28.77 2.08
N ASP A 125 28.38 29.54 3.04
CA ASP A 125 28.46 31.01 3.21
C ASP A 125 27.20 31.85 2.85
N ASP A 126 26.41 32.26 3.86
CA ASP A 126 26.34 33.67 4.32
C ASP A 126 25.24 33.93 5.39
N GLU A 127 25.68 34.38 6.57
CA GLU A 127 25.03 35.24 7.57
C GLU A 127 23.49 35.23 7.81
N ARG A 128 22.94 34.23 8.53
CA ARG A 128 21.81 34.49 9.47
C ARG A 128 21.93 33.71 10.76
N GLY A 129 22.63 34.30 11.72
CA GLY A 129 22.67 33.83 13.11
C GLY A 129 21.27 33.82 13.75
N VAL A 130 20.84 32.64 14.16
CA VAL A 130 20.00 32.42 15.34
C VAL A 130 20.50 31.13 16.01
N PRO A 131 21.14 31.21 17.19
CA PRO A 131 21.72 30.05 17.84
C PRO A 131 20.61 29.12 18.37
N SER A 132 20.80 27.83 18.09
CA SER A 132 20.06 26.68 18.63
C SER A 132 20.10 26.68 20.15
N GLN A 133 19.11 27.30 20.79
CA GLN A 133 19.12 27.44 22.25
C GLN A 133 17.72 27.42 22.87
N ASP A 134 16.85 26.50 22.43
CA ASP A 134 15.48 26.37 23.00
C ASP A 134 15.01 24.90 23.17
N VAL A 135 15.92 23.92 23.15
CA VAL A 135 15.53 22.50 23.37
C VAL A 135 16.04 21.91 24.69
N ILE A 136 16.90 22.63 25.41
CA ILE A 136 17.53 22.11 26.65
C ILE A 136 16.74 22.53 27.91
N ASP A 137 16.01 23.65 27.88
CA ASP A 137 15.23 24.12 29.05
C ASP A 137 13.83 23.47 29.19
N LEU A 138 13.37 22.70 28.20
CA LEU A 138 12.02 22.09 28.25
C LEU A 138 11.92 20.87 29.19
N PHE A 139 13.06 20.33 29.63
CA PHE A 139 13.10 19.10 30.44
C PHE A 139 13.48 19.31 31.92
N ASP A 140 13.75 20.54 32.38
CA ASP A 140 14.19 20.80 33.77
C ASP A 140 13.17 21.54 34.66
N THR A 141 11.92 21.72 34.20
CA THR A 141 10.87 22.37 35.01
C THR A 141 9.65 21.49 35.28
N ARG A 142 9.85 20.41 36.05
CA ARG A 142 8.88 19.79 36.98
C ARG A 142 9.75 19.10 38.04
N GLU A 143 9.79 19.46 39.32
CA GLU A 143 8.75 19.90 40.24
C GLU A 143 9.48 20.33 41.52
N ASP A 144 9.35 21.60 41.95
CA ASP A 144 9.67 21.98 43.32
C ASP A 144 8.70 23.09 43.79
N GLY A 145 7.72 22.65 44.59
CA GLY A 145 7.08 23.36 45.71
C GLY A 145 6.28 24.64 45.46
N ASN A 146 4.99 24.62 45.81
CA ASN A 146 4.50 25.14 47.11
C ASN A 146 2.98 25.45 47.09
N ASP A 147 2.19 24.70 47.88
CA ASP A 147 1.19 25.27 48.78
C ASP A 147 1.29 24.55 50.13
#